data_AF-A0A221SYK8-F1
#
_entry.id   AF-A0A221SYK8-F1
#
_cell.length_a   1.000
_cell.length_b   1.000
_cell.length_c   1.000
_cell.angle_alpha   90.00
_cell.angle_beta   90.00
_cell.angle_gamma   90.00
#
_symmetry.space_group_name_H-M   'P 1'
#
loop_
_entity.id
_entity.type
_entity.pdbx_description
1 polymer ?
#
loop_
_entity_poly.entity_id
_entity_poly.type
_entity_poly.pdbx_seq_one_letter_code
_entity_poly.pdbx_strand_id
1 'polypeptide(L)'
;MTRAATSPAQGFTLIELLVVMAILGVIGTLIISFFTTTSQSVTEQTRVASQTGQIQRALGLIADDIRRADKLVVTGAATPLALGGIAVTPPAQTGASRLDLYVLRPASGSPCASTSGYEYRSYFSVARSTLTAASMNAWVRLPEDANNAARNVLLQYVGCADTLTGTPSYGSLRPVVDHVGTLTFTQTASNVSVALQGQRQIGARTFTTPLASGTYYSRRY
;
A
#
# COMPACT_ATOMS: atom_id res chain seq x y z
N MET A 1 37.76 -73.01 32.22
CA MET A 1 36.30 -73.04 31.95
C MET A 1 35.69 -71.77 32.51
N THR A 2 35.48 -70.76 31.66
CA THR A 2 34.99 -69.43 32.03
C THR A 2 33.53 -69.32 31.58
N ARG A 3 32.58 -69.32 32.51
CA ARG A 3 31.15 -69.13 32.19
C ARG A 3 30.91 -67.65 31.91
N ALA A 4 30.47 -67.34 30.69
CA ALA A 4 29.98 -66.02 30.33
C ALA A 4 28.67 -65.72 31.07
N ALA A 5 28.64 -64.64 31.84
CA ALA A 5 27.45 -64.17 32.51
C ALA A 5 26.52 -63.52 31.47
N THR A 6 25.35 -64.12 31.24
CA THR A 6 24.29 -63.53 30.44
C THR A 6 23.55 -62.48 31.26
N SER A 7 23.66 -61.22 30.84
CA SER A 7 22.91 -60.10 31.41
C SER A 7 21.41 -60.35 31.22
N PRO A 8 20.57 -60.20 32.27
CA PRO A 8 19.12 -60.35 32.13
C PRO A 8 18.59 -59.27 31.18
N ALA A 9 18.00 -59.69 30.07
CA ALA A 9 17.26 -58.81 29.18
C ALA A 9 15.97 -58.37 29.89
N GLN A 10 16.00 -57.17 30.47
CA GLN A 10 14.80 -56.54 31.02
C GLN A 10 13.89 -56.14 29.85
N GLY A 11 12.82 -56.89 29.65
CA GLY A 11 11.82 -56.60 28.63
C GLY A 11 11.00 -55.36 29.01
N PHE A 12 10.84 -54.46 28.05
CA PHE A 12 9.96 -53.29 28.16
C PHE A 12 8.54 -53.74 28.50
N THR A 13 7.93 -53.14 29.52
CA THR A 13 6.54 -53.49 29.86
C THR A 13 5.57 -52.80 28.90
N LEU A 14 4.44 -53.46 28.58
CA LEU A 14 3.40 -52.88 27.71
C LEU A 14 2.87 -51.55 28.25
N ILE A 15 2.79 -51.44 29.59
CA ILE A 15 2.36 -50.22 30.28
C ILE A 15 3.32 -49.06 30.01
N GLU A 16 4.63 -49.33 30.02
CA GLU A 16 5.65 -48.31 29.78
C GLU A 16 5.52 -47.71 28.37
N LEU A 17 5.27 -48.54 27.37
CA LEU A 17 5.05 -48.07 26.00
C LEU A 17 3.75 -47.26 25.87
N LEU A 18 2.69 -47.66 26.57
CA LEU A 18 1.42 -46.95 26.57
C LEU A 18 1.53 -45.54 27.18
N VAL A 19 2.24 -45.41 28.31
CA VAL A 19 2.48 -44.12 28.97
C VAL A 19 3.28 -43.18 28.07
N VAL A 20 4.31 -43.68 27.39
CA VAL A 20 5.11 -42.89 26.44
C VAL A 20 4.24 -42.34 25.31
N MET A 21 3.39 -43.18 24.71
CA MET A 21 2.48 -42.74 23.63
C MET A 21 1.47 -41.69 24.13
N ALA A 22 0.95 -41.84 25.35
CA ALA A 22 0.06 -40.85 25.95
C ALA A 22 0.75 -39.48 26.15
N ILE A 23 1.98 -39.49 26.69
CA ILE A 23 2.77 -38.27 26.88
C ILE A 23 3.11 -37.61 25.54
N LEU A 24 3.53 -38.40 24.54
CA LEU A 24 3.83 -37.90 23.20
C LEU A 24 2.59 -37.28 22.54
N GLY A 25 1.41 -37.86 22.74
CA GLY A 25 0.15 -37.30 22.25
C GLY A 25 -0.12 -35.91 22.84
N VAL A 26 0.00 -35.76 24.15
CA VAL A 26 -0.19 -34.46 24.84
C VAL A 26 0.83 -33.43 24.34
N ILE A 27 2.12 -33.78 24.29
CA ILE A 27 3.18 -32.89 23.82
C ILE A 27 2.96 -32.50 22.35
N GLY A 28 2.55 -33.45 21.50
CA GLY A 28 2.27 -33.21 20.09
C GLY A 28 1.19 -32.16 19.87
N THR A 29 0.09 -32.22 20.62
CA THR A 29 -0.99 -31.22 20.51
C THR A 29 -0.53 -29.80 20.90
N LEU A 30 0.29 -29.68 21.95
CA LEU A 30 0.82 -28.39 22.40
C LEU A 30 1.77 -27.78 21.36
N ILE A 31 2.66 -28.59 20.79
CA ILE A 31 3.61 -28.14 19.75
C ILE A 31 2.85 -27.64 18.51
N ILE A 32 1.80 -28.35 18.07
CA ILE A 32 1.00 -27.94 16.90
C ILE A 32 0.32 -26.60 17.15
N SER A 33 -0.28 -26.40 18.34
CA SER A 33 -0.91 -25.12 18.70
C SER A 33 0.11 -23.97 18.74
N PHE A 34 1.29 -24.21 19.31
CA PHE A 34 2.37 -23.22 19.33
C PHE A 34 2.88 -22.87 17.92
N PHE A 35 3.06 -23.88 17.06
CA PHE A 35 3.56 -23.67 15.70
C PHE A 35 2.56 -22.90 14.82
N THR A 36 1.27 -23.22 14.93
CA THR A 36 0.21 -22.55 14.17
C THR A 36 0.08 -21.09 14.57
N THR A 37 0.08 -20.79 15.88
CA THR A 37 0.02 -19.40 16.39
C THR A 37 1.26 -18.59 16.02
N THR A 38 2.45 -19.19 16.13
CA THR A 38 3.71 -18.54 15.74
C THR A 38 3.76 -18.26 14.25
N SER A 39 3.38 -19.22 13.41
CA SER A 39 3.36 -19.06 11.95
C SER A 39 2.39 -17.96 11.52
N GLN A 40 1.19 -17.91 12.12
CA GLN A 40 0.24 -16.83 11.89
C GLN A 40 0.87 -15.47 12.27
N SER A 41 1.46 -15.34 13.44
CA SER A 41 2.10 -14.09 13.88
C SER A 41 3.20 -13.61 12.92
N VAL A 42 4.05 -14.52 12.43
CA VAL A 42 5.14 -14.17 11.49
C VAL A 42 4.59 -13.69 10.15
N THR A 43 3.55 -14.36 9.61
CA THR A 43 2.93 -13.93 8.35
C THR A 43 2.27 -12.56 8.47
N GLU A 44 1.63 -12.27 9.61
CA GLU A 44 1.01 -10.98 9.87
C GLU A 44 2.07 -9.87 10.03
N GLN A 45 3.16 -10.12 10.75
CA GLN A 45 4.28 -9.16 10.86
C GLN A 45 4.90 -8.85 9.49
N THR A 46 5.11 -9.87 8.66
CA THR A 46 5.66 -9.70 7.31
C THR A 46 4.74 -8.84 6.44
N ARG A 47 3.42 -9.03 6.54
CA ARG A 47 2.42 -8.23 5.83
C ARG A 47 2.46 -6.76 6.28
N VAL A 48 2.45 -6.49 7.59
CA VAL A 48 2.52 -5.13 8.13
C VAL A 48 3.83 -4.43 7.74
N ALA A 49 4.96 -5.15 7.79
CA ALA A 49 6.24 -4.62 7.36
C ALA A 49 6.25 -4.25 5.86
N SER A 50 5.69 -5.11 5.01
CA SER A 50 5.60 -4.84 3.57
C SER A 50 4.75 -3.61 3.26
N GLN A 51 3.64 -3.42 3.98
CA GLN A 51 2.76 -2.26 3.84
C GLN A 51 3.45 -0.97 4.29
N THR A 52 4.17 -1.02 5.41
CA THR A 52 4.96 0.13 5.90
C THR A 52 6.01 0.54 4.87
N GLY A 53 6.70 -0.44 4.26
CA GLY A 53 7.66 -0.18 3.18
C GLY A 53 7.02 0.36 1.89
N GLN A 54 5.77 0.01 1.58
CA GLN A 54 5.03 0.62 0.46
C GLN A 54 4.69 2.10 0.75
N ILE A 55 4.25 2.41 1.97
CA ILE A 55 3.91 3.77 2.40
C ILE A 55 5.14 4.68 2.41
N GLN A 56 6.26 4.22 2.95
CA GLN A 56 7.50 4.99 2.95
C GLN A 56 7.99 5.29 1.53
N ARG A 57 7.89 4.31 0.61
CA ARG A 57 8.20 4.52 -0.81
C ARG A 57 7.24 5.52 -1.47
N ALA A 58 5.94 5.39 -1.20
CA ALA A 58 4.92 6.32 -1.71
C ALA A 58 5.20 7.77 -1.25
N LEU A 59 5.55 7.96 0.01
CA LEU A 59 5.95 9.27 0.54
C LEU A 59 7.23 9.78 -0.11
N GLY A 60 8.22 8.92 -0.34
CA GLY A 60 9.43 9.30 -1.08
C GLY A 60 9.13 9.79 -2.50
N LEU A 61 8.22 9.11 -3.20
CA LEU A 61 7.77 9.50 -4.54
C LEU A 61 7.01 10.83 -4.53
N ILE A 62 6.05 11.01 -3.60
CA ILE A 62 5.31 12.27 -3.45
C ILE A 62 6.26 13.42 -3.10
N ALA A 63 7.21 13.19 -2.18
CA ALA A 63 8.19 14.17 -1.77
C ALA A 63 9.09 14.61 -2.93
N ASP A 64 9.54 13.67 -3.76
CA ASP A 64 10.33 13.97 -4.95
C ASP A 64 9.53 14.80 -5.95
N ASP A 65 8.27 14.40 -6.23
CA ASP A 65 7.38 15.13 -7.13
C ASP A 65 7.08 16.55 -6.61
N ILE A 66 6.87 16.75 -5.29
CA ILE A 66 6.67 18.08 -4.70
C ILE A 66 7.91 18.95 -4.85
N ARG A 67 9.12 18.41 -4.64
CA ARG A 67 10.37 19.16 -4.78
C ARG A 67 10.63 19.59 -6.22
N ARG A 68 10.19 18.76 -7.17
CA ARG A 68 10.29 19.01 -8.62
C ARG A 68 9.15 19.88 -9.15
N ALA A 69 8.08 20.06 -8.38
CA ALA A 69 6.93 20.84 -8.81
C ALA A 69 7.32 22.31 -9.01
N ASP A 70 7.02 22.81 -10.21
CA ASP A 70 7.12 24.22 -10.56
C ASP A 70 5.95 25.01 -9.96
N LYS A 71 4.75 24.39 -9.98
CA LYS A 71 3.54 24.94 -9.37
C LYS A 71 2.77 23.87 -8.60
N LEU A 72 2.37 24.24 -7.39
CA LEU A 72 1.40 23.50 -6.59
C LEU A 72 0.01 24.09 -6.81
N VAL A 73 -0.97 23.27 -7.14
CA VAL A 73 -2.36 23.72 -7.31
C VAL A 73 -3.04 23.67 -5.95
N VAL A 74 -3.45 24.84 -5.45
CA VAL A 74 -4.09 24.93 -4.13
C VAL A 74 -5.33 24.05 -4.09
N THR A 75 -5.38 23.19 -3.06
CA THR A 75 -6.50 22.30 -2.75
C THR A 75 -7.84 23.05 -2.83
N GLY A 76 -8.75 22.59 -3.68
CA GLY A 76 -10.09 23.16 -3.81
C GLY A 76 -10.45 23.67 -5.21
N ALA A 77 -9.48 23.83 -6.11
CA ALA A 77 -9.77 24.10 -7.51
C ALA A 77 -10.25 22.79 -8.19
N ALA A 78 -11.53 22.71 -8.51
CA ALA A 78 -12.06 21.60 -9.30
C ALA A 78 -11.53 21.74 -10.74
N THR A 79 -10.38 21.14 -11.04
CA THR A 79 -10.01 20.84 -12.42
C THR A 79 -10.69 19.52 -12.79
N PRO A 80 -11.65 19.52 -13.74
CA PRO A 80 -12.22 18.30 -14.25
C PRO A 80 -11.11 17.54 -14.95
N LEU A 81 -10.65 16.46 -14.32
CA LEU A 81 -9.78 15.49 -14.96
C LEU A 81 -10.67 14.63 -15.85
N ALA A 82 -10.71 14.95 -17.14
CA ALA A 82 -11.29 14.08 -18.15
C ALA A 82 -10.35 12.87 -18.33
N LEU A 83 -10.53 11.87 -17.48
CA LEU A 83 -9.86 10.57 -17.63
C LEU A 83 -10.41 9.92 -18.90
N GLY A 84 -9.71 10.12 -20.03
CA GLY A 84 -10.17 9.79 -21.38
C GLY A 84 -10.72 8.36 -21.54
N GLY A 85 -12.02 8.19 -21.29
CA GLY A 85 -12.74 6.92 -21.38
C GLY A 85 -12.67 6.02 -20.15
N ILE A 86 -11.87 6.34 -19.13
CA ILE A 86 -11.90 5.61 -17.85
C ILE A 86 -12.90 6.33 -16.95
N ALA A 87 -14.10 5.78 -16.81
CA ALA A 87 -15.16 6.29 -15.94
C ALA A 87 -14.84 6.08 -14.44
N VAL A 88 -13.63 6.43 -14.01
CA VAL A 88 -13.46 6.99 -12.68
C VAL A 88 -13.66 8.47 -12.90
N THR A 89 -14.84 9.01 -12.60
CA THR A 89 -14.86 10.43 -12.28
C THR A 89 -13.87 10.55 -11.11
N PRO A 90 -12.75 11.29 -11.24
CA PRO A 90 -11.95 11.59 -10.06
C PRO A 90 -12.97 12.11 -9.06
N PRO A 91 -13.05 11.52 -7.85
CA PRO A 91 -14.12 11.92 -6.95
C PRO A 91 -14.02 13.43 -6.87
N ALA A 92 -15.16 14.11 -6.89
CA ALA A 92 -15.23 15.56 -6.75
C ALA A 92 -14.77 15.93 -5.33
N GLN A 93 -13.51 15.59 -5.00
CA GLN A 93 -12.85 15.85 -3.75
C GLN A 93 -12.15 17.17 -3.94
N THR A 94 -12.95 18.20 -3.77
CA THR A 94 -12.50 19.36 -3.02
C THR A 94 -12.12 18.89 -1.61
N GLY A 95 -10.87 19.13 -1.20
CA GLY A 95 -10.43 18.88 0.17
C GLY A 95 -9.08 18.19 0.32
N ALA A 96 -8.68 17.98 1.56
CA ALA A 96 -7.33 17.57 1.97
C ALA A 96 -6.87 16.20 1.42
N SER A 97 -7.67 15.43 0.68
CA SER A 97 -7.28 14.11 0.18
C SER A 97 -6.82 14.12 -1.28
N ARG A 98 -6.60 15.31 -1.85
CA ARG A 98 -6.03 15.49 -3.20
C ARG A 98 -4.87 16.50 -3.21
N LEU A 99 -3.81 16.14 -3.92
CA LEU A 99 -2.64 16.99 -4.19
C LEU A 99 -2.40 17.03 -5.70
N ASP A 100 -2.42 18.22 -6.26
CA ASP A 100 -2.22 18.47 -7.68
C ASP A 100 -0.98 19.34 -7.89
N LEU A 101 -0.15 18.97 -8.85
CA LEU A 101 1.13 19.63 -9.11
C LEU A 101 1.48 19.62 -10.59
N TYR A 102 2.15 20.67 -11.03
CA TYR A 102 2.75 20.80 -12.36
C TYR A 102 4.27 20.69 -12.21
N VAL A 103 4.86 19.75 -12.92
CA VAL A 103 6.31 19.54 -12.99
C VAL A 103 6.77 20.00 -14.36
N LEU A 104 7.89 20.73 -14.43
CA LEU A 104 8.51 21.02 -15.72
C LEU A 104 8.89 19.70 -16.41
N ARG A 105 8.49 19.53 -17.67
CA ARG A 105 8.75 18.29 -18.40
C ARG A 105 10.27 18.01 -18.43
N PRO A 106 10.74 16.83 -18.01
CA PRO A 106 12.15 16.48 -18.17
C PRO A 106 12.49 16.37 -19.67
N ALA A 107 13.70 16.76 -20.04
CA ALA A 107 14.16 16.74 -21.43
C ALA A 107 14.11 15.34 -22.08
N SER A 108 14.12 14.26 -21.27
CA SER A 108 14.04 12.87 -21.71
C SER A 108 13.11 12.04 -20.80
N GLY A 109 12.46 11.03 -21.36
CA GLY A 109 11.70 10.02 -20.61
C GLY A 109 10.29 10.42 -20.15
N SER A 110 9.81 11.62 -20.49
CA SER A 110 8.41 11.98 -20.22
C SER A 110 7.46 11.31 -21.22
N PRO A 111 6.30 10.79 -20.79
CA PRO A 111 5.25 10.35 -21.71
C PRO A 111 4.60 11.52 -22.46
N CYS A 112 4.89 12.76 -22.06
CA CYS A 112 4.34 13.95 -22.69
C CYS A 112 5.08 14.32 -23.96
N ALA A 113 4.29 14.64 -25.00
CA ALA A 113 4.79 15.10 -26.29
C ALA A 113 5.71 16.32 -26.14
N SER A 114 6.60 16.53 -27.12
CA SER A 114 7.56 17.63 -27.11
C SER A 114 6.93 19.02 -27.05
N THR A 115 5.65 19.15 -27.42
CA THR A 115 4.88 20.38 -27.40
C THR A 115 4.38 20.78 -26.00
N SER A 116 4.28 19.83 -25.07
CA SER A 116 3.83 20.14 -23.71
C SER A 116 4.99 20.62 -22.84
N GLY A 117 4.82 21.78 -22.20
CA GLY A 117 5.80 22.35 -21.28
C GLY A 117 5.84 21.63 -19.92
N TYR A 118 4.73 21.01 -19.52
CA TYR A 118 4.55 20.49 -18.16
C TYR A 118 3.97 19.07 -18.13
N GLU A 119 4.36 18.35 -17.08
CA GLU A 119 3.74 17.12 -16.65
C GLU A 119 2.81 17.45 -15.46
N TYR A 120 1.52 17.19 -15.63
CA TYR A 120 0.53 17.32 -14.56
C TYR A 120 0.49 16.02 -13.77
N ARG A 121 0.61 16.11 -12.44
CA ARG A 121 0.47 14.96 -11.55
C ARG A 121 -0.59 15.25 -10.51
N SER A 122 -1.40 14.24 -10.22
CA SER A 122 -2.43 14.31 -9.19
C SER A 122 -2.37 13.08 -8.32
N TYR A 123 -2.29 13.28 -7.01
CA TYR A 123 -2.37 12.24 -6.00
C TYR A 123 -3.71 12.37 -5.29
N PHE A 124 -4.49 11.31 -5.28
CA PHE A 124 -5.80 11.31 -4.64
C PHE A 124 -6.19 9.92 -4.16
N SER A 125 -7.10 9.85 -3.19
CA SER A 125 -7.65 8.57 -2.73
C SER A 125 -9.02 8.28 -3.34
N VAL A 126 -9.26 7.02 -3.68
CA VAL A 126 -10.59 6.49 -4.05
C VAL A 126 -10.91 5.24 -3.24
N ALA A 127 -12.19 4.92 -3.06
CA ALA A 127 -12.59 3.67 -2.45
C ALA A 127 -12.13 2.48 -3.31
N ARG A 128 -11.59 1.44 -2.69
CA ARG A 128 -11.04 0.27 -3.36
C ARG A 128 -12.07 -0.44 -4.22
N SER A 129 -13.32 -0.48 -3.78
CA SER A 129 -14.46 -1.03 -4.54
C SER A 129 -14.67 -0.39 -5.91
N THR A 130 -14.21 0.84 -6.15
CA THR A 130 -14.32 1.47 -7.48
C THR A 130 -13.30 0.90 -8.47
N LEU A 131 -12.23 0.25 -7.97
CA LEU A 131 -11.12 -0.25 -8.79
C LEU A 131 -11.20 -1.75 -9.07
N THR A 132 -12.25 -2.43 -8.62
CA THR A 132 -12.43 -3.88 -8.85
C THR A 132 -13.27 -4.20 -10.09
N ALA A 133 -13.92 -3.20 -10.69
CA ALA A 133 -14.79 -3.41 -11.85
C ALA A 133 -14.02 -3.99 -13.04
N ALA A 134 -14.62 -4.97 -13.73
CA ALA A 134 -14.01 -5.64 -14.88
C ALA A 134 -13.73 -4.70 -16.07
N SER A 135 -14.46 -3.58 -16.15
CA SER A 135 -14.26 -2.51 -17.14
C SER A 135 -13.03 -1.64 -16.87
N MET A 136 -12.40 -1.76 -15.70
CA MET A 136 -11.16 -1.04 -15.40
C MET A 136 -10.00 -1.60 -16.21
N ASN A 137 -9.09 -0.72 -16.63
CA ASN A 137 -7.83 -1.09 -17.23
C ASN A 137 -7.08 -2.08 -16.31
N ALA A 138 -6.53 -3.16 -16.88
CA ALA A 138 -5.81 -4.20 -16.15
C ALA A 138 -4.65 -3.66 -15.27
N TRP A 139 -4.05 -2.52 -15.63
CA TRP A 139 -2.98 -1.87 -14.87
C TRP A 139 -3.46 -1.08 -13.64
N VAL A 140 -4.76 -0.79 -13.57
CA VAL A 140 -5.40 -0.08 -12.45
C VAL A 140 -6.28 -1.02 -11.63
N ARG A 141 -6.82 -2.06 -12.27
CA ARG A 141 -7.76 -2.99 -11.67
C ARG A 141 -7.12 -3.75 -10.52
N LEU A 142 -7.76 -3.71 -9.36
CA LEU A 142 -7.34 -4.44 -8.18
C LEU A 142 -8.12 -5.76 -8.05
N PRO A 143 -7.52 -6.82 -7.47
CA PRO A 143 -8.25 -8.03 -7.11
C PRO A 143 -9.40 -7.73 -6.16
N GLU A 144 -10.48 -8.49 -6.20
CA GLU A 144 -11.57 -8.31 -5.24
C GLU A 144 -11.09 -8.64 -3.81
N ASP A 145 -11.45 -7.80 -2.85
CA ASP A 145 -11.19 -8.01 -1.42
C ASP A 145 -12.37 -7.46 -0.62
N ALA A 146 -13.33 -8.33 -0.30
CA ALA A 146 -14.55 -7.95 0.41
C ALA A 146 -14.27 -7.33 1.78
N ASN A 147 -13.20 -7.74 2.47
CA ASN A 147 -12.85 -7.21 3.79
C ASN A 147 -12.30 -5.79 3.72
N ASN A 148 -11.79 -5.38 2.54
CA ASN A 148 -11.14 -4.09 2.33
C ASN A 148 -11.85 -3.23 1.27
N ALA A 149 -13.07 -3.59 0.86
CA ALA A 149 -13.81 -2.90 -0.21
C ALA A 149 -14.03 -1.40 0.08
N ALA A 150 -14.26 -1.03 1.34
CA ALA A 150 -14.45 0.35 1.78
C ALA A 150 -13.15 1.11 2.07
N ARG A 151 -11.98 0.46 1.97
CA ARG A 151 -10.69 1.10 2.21
C ARG A 151 -10.31 1.97 1.03
N ASN A 152 -9.49 2.98 1.28
CA ASN A 152 -9.04 3.88 0.24
C ASN A 152 -7.76 3.34 -0.43
N VAL A 153 -7.62 3.64 -1.71
CA VAL A 153 -6.43 3.39 -2.52
C VAL A 153 -5.86 4.74 -2.90
N LEU A 154 -4.58 4.99 -2.62
CA LEU A 154 -3.87 6.15 -3.13
C LEU A 154 -3.54 5.88 -4.60
N LEU A 155 -4.11 6.71 -5.47
CA LEU A 155 -3.84 6.72 -6.89
C LEU A 155 -2.91 7.89 -7.23
N GLN A 156 -2.12 7.67 -8.29
CA GLN A 156 -1.42 8.72 -8.99
C GLN A 156 -1.92 8.79 -10.42
N TYR A 157 -2.38 9.97 -10.80
CA TYR A 157 -2.58 10.33 -12.18
C TYR A 157 -1.40 11.14 -12.69
N VAL A 158 -1.00 10.86 -13.92
CA VAL A 158 0.03 11.58 -14.66
C VAL A 158 -0.53 11.92 -16.03
N GLY A 159 -0.55 13.20 -16.38
CA GLY A 159 -0.99 13.68 -17.68
C GLY A 159 -0.13 14.84 -18.18
N CYS A 160 -0.44 15.33 -19.38
CA CYS A 160 0.38 16.33 -20.05
C CYS A 160 -0.32 17.67 -20.12
N ALA A 161 0.38 18.76 -19.83
CA ALA A 161 -0.20 20.10 -19.85
C ALA A 161 0.71 21.08 -20.58
N ASP A 162 0.12 21.91 -21.44
CA ASP A 162 0.87 22.92 -22.18
C ASP A 162 1.14 24.16 -21.34
N THR A 163 0.29 24.42 -20.33
CA THR A 163 0.41 25.55 -19.40
C THR A 163 0.16 25.14 -17.96
N LEU A 164 0.63 25.96 -17.01
CA LEU A 164 0.44 25.80 -15.55
C LEU A 164 -1.02 25.94 -15.07
N THR A 165 -1.96 26.14 -15.98
CA THR A 165 -3.40 26.25 -15.73
C THR A 165 -4.22 25.43 -16.73
N GLY A 166 -3.56 24.74 -17.66
CA GLY A 166 -4.23 23.95 -18.69
C GLY A 166 -4.84 22.69 -18.12
N THR A 167 -5.96 22.28 -18.71
CA THR A 167 -6.51 20.94 -18.51
C THR A 167 -5.52 19.92 -19.05
N PRO A 168 -5.13 18.90 -18.27
CA PRO A 168 -4.23 17.88 -18.77
C PRO A 168 -4.85 17.15 -19.96
N SER A 169 -4.09 16.99 -21.04
CA SER A 169 -4.40 16.16 -22.20
C SER A 169 -3.69 14.82 -22.05
N TYR A 170 -4.45 13.73 -22.23
CA TYR A 170 -4.00 12.35 -22.02
C TYR A 170 -3.43 12.07 -20.62
N GLY A 171 -3.58 10.85 -20.13
CA GLY A 171 -2.90 10.50 -18.91
C GLY A 171 -2.98 9.02 -18.56
N SER A 172 -2.09 8.64 -17.67
CA SER A 172 -2.03 7.32 -17.07
C SER A 172 -2.41 7.41 -15.60
N LEU A 173 -3.11 6.38 -15.13
CA LEU A 173 -3.49 6.23 -13.75
C LEU A 173 -2.77 4.99 -13.20
N ARG A 174 -2.24 5.08 -11.99
CA ARG A 174 -1.60 3.93 -11.33
C ARG A 174 -1.90 3.91 -9.83
N PRO A 175 -2.15 2.74 -9.22
CA PRO A 175 -2.20 2.60 -7.79
C PRO A 175 -0.80 2.74 -7.19
N VAL A 176 -0.68 3.56 -6.15
CA VAL A 176 0.57 3.77 -5.40
C VAL A 176 0.52 2.99 -4.09
N VAL A 177 -0.63 3.03 -3.39
CA VAL A 177 -0.86 2.29 -2.13
C VAL A 177 -2.29 1.75 -2.12
N ASP A 178 -2.45 0.44 -1.93
CA ASP A 178 -3.75 -0.28 -1.99
C ASP A 178 -4.61 -0.10 -0.72
N HIS A 179 -3.98 0.04 0.45
CA HIS A 179 -4.68 0.02 1.74
C HIS A 179 -4.37 1.26 2.55
N VAL A 180 -5.04 2.37 2.22
CA VAL A 180 -4.91 3.66 2.88
C VAL A 180 -6.04 3.84 3.88
N GLY A 181 -5.66 4.14 5.13
CA GLY A 181 -6.56 4.57 6.19
C GLY A 181 -6.74 6.09 6.15
N THR A 182 -5.67 6.81 6.52
CA THR A 182 -5.66 8.27 6.57
C THR A 182 -4.77 8.81 5.45
N LEU A 183 -5.30 9.74 4.66
CA LEU A 183 -4.54 10.53 3.69
C LEU A 183 -4.94 12.00 3.80
N THR A 184 -3.99 12.82 4.21
CA THR A 184 -4.17 14.27 4.29
C THR A 184 -2.99 15.00 3.68
N PHE A 185 -3.29 15.89 2.76
CA PHE A 185 -2.45 16.90 2.18
C PHE A 185 -2.91 18.24 2.76
N THR A 186 -2.00 18.90 3.47
CA THR A 186 -2.21 20.27 3.95
C THR A 186 -1.26 21.14 3.18
N GLN A 187 -1.80 22.01 2.33
CA GLN A 187 -1.02 22.88 1.48
C GLN A 187 -1.07 24.32 1.99
N THR A 188 0.09 24.97 1.99
CA THR A 188 0.22 26.43 2.09
C THR A 188 0.76 26.99 0.77
N ALA A 189 1.00 28.30 0.69
CA ALA A 189 1.55 28.90 -0.52
C ALA A 189 2.92 28.33 -0.94
N SER A 190 3.71 27.79 -0.01
CA SER A 190 5.11 27.40 -0.26
C SER A 190 5.48 26.00 0.25
N ASN A 191 4.61 25.34 1.01
CA ASN A 191 4.85 23.99 1.50
C ASN A 191 3.61 23.10 1.41
N VAL A 192 3.88 21.79 1.42
CA VAL A 192 2.88 20.73 1.46
C VAL A 192 3.25 19.79 2.60
N SER A 193 2.40 19.68 3.59
CA SER A 193 2.46 18.62 4.59
C SER A 193 1.63 17.44 4.11
N VAL A 194 2.28 16.28 4.02
CA VAL A 194 1.66 15.01 3.67
C VAL A 194 1.61 14.16 4.92
N ALA A 195 0.45 13.57 5.22
CA ALA A 195 0.32 12.53 6.23
C ALA A 195 -0.41 11.33 5.61
N LEU A 196 0.22 10.17 5.72
CA LEU A 196 -0.25 8.92 5.12
C LEU A 196 -0.18 7.80 6.15
N GLN A 197 -1.28 7.08 6.29
CA GLN A 197 -1.40 5.93 7.15
C GLN A 197 -2.02 4.76 6.39
N GLY A 198 -1.43 3.58 6.51
CA GLY A 198 -1.97 2.35 5.98
C GLY A 198 -2.98 1.75 6.94
N GLN A 199 -4.07 1.22 6.40
CA GLN A 199 -5.04 0.48 7.19
C GLN A 199 -5.59 -0.70 6.38
N ARG A 200 -5.44 -1.91 6.92
CA ARG A 200 -5.88 -3.15 6.27
C ARG A 200 -6.61 -4.03 7.26
N GLN A 201 -7.69 -4.65 6.81
CA GLN A 201 -8.43 -5.64 7.57
C GLN A 201 -8.04 -7.05 7.13
N ILE A 202 -7.73 -7.92 8.09
CA ILE A 202 -7.42 -9.34 7.88
C ILE A 202 -8.30 -10.13 8.86
N GLY A 203 -9.31 -10.81 8.31
CA GLY A 203 -10.39 -11.39 9.11
C GLY A 203 -11.14 -10.30 9.89
N ALA A 204 -11.29 -10.50 11.20
CA ALA A 204 -11.94 -9.54 12.10
C ALA A 204 -11.00 -8.44 12.64
N ARG A 205 -9.70 -8.50 12.33
CA ARG A 205 -8.69 -7.58 12.88
C ARG A 205 -8.35 -6.48 11.89
N THR A 206 -8.24 -5.26 12.39
CA THR A 206 -7.77 -4.11 11.61
C THR A 206 -6.34 -3.76 12.01
N PHE A 207 -5.45 -3.81 11.03
CA PHE A 207 -4.04 -3.44 11.17
C PHE A 207 -3.87 -2.02 10.66
N THR A 208 -3.18 -1.21 11.44
CA THR A 208 -2.91 0.19 11.12
C THR A 208 -1.42 0.42 11.21
N THR A 209 -0.81 0.96 10.16
CA THR A 209 0.61 1.32 10.19
C THR A 209 0.81 2.60 11.02
N PRO A 210 2.02 2.88 11.51
CA PRO A 210 2.35 4.20 12.02
C PRO A 210 2.00 5.28 10.99
N LEU A 211 1.51 6.43 11.46
CA LEU A 211 1.32 7.61 10.61
C LEU A 211 2.69 8.08 10.14
N ALA A 212 2.89 8.08 8.83
CA ALA A 212 4.08 8.63 8.24
C ALA A 212 3.75 10.01 7.67
N SER A 213 4.45 11.04 8.16
CA SER A 213 4.19 12.43 7.79
C SER A 213 5.48 13.18 7.45
N GLY A 214 5.39 14.14 6.54
CA GLY A 214 6.50 15.02 6.17
C GLY A 214 5.99 16.34 5.62
N THR A 215 6.77 17.41 5.81
CA THR A 215 6.53 18.71 5.20
C THR A 215 7.59 18.98 4.15
N TYR A 216 7.15 19.30 2.94
CA TYR A 216 8.00 19.49 1.77
C TYR A 216 7.80 20.88 1.20
N TYR A 217 8.88 21.45 0.66
CA TYR A 217 8.89 22.78 0.07
C TYR A 217 9.06 22.64 -1.44
N SER A 218 8.26 23.37 -2.22
CA SER A 218 8.48 23.46 -3.66
C SER A 218 9.66 24.40 -3.93
N ARG A 219 10.53 24.04 -4.87
CA ARG A 219 11.63 24.91 -5.29
C ARG A 219 11.06 26.00 -6.19
N ARG A 220 10.56 27.09 -5.60
CA ARG A 220 10.20 28.29 -6.38
C ARG A 220 11.49 28.85 -6.98
N TYR A 221 11.56 28.88 -8.30
CA TYR A 221 12.52 29.70 -9.05
C TYR A 221 11.90 31.06 -9.35
#